data_AF-A0A024SA81-F1
#
_entry.id   AF-A0A024SA81-F1
#
_cell.length_a   1.000
_cell.length_b   1.000
_cell.length_c   1.000
_cell.angle_alpha   90.00
_cell.angle_beta   90.00
_cell.angle_gamma   90.00
#
_symmetry.space_group_name_H-M   'P 1'
#
loop_
_entity.id
_entity.type
_entity.pdbx_description
1 polymer ?
#
loop_
_entity_poly.entity_id
_entity_poly.type
_entity_poly.pdbx_seq_one_letter_code
_entity_poly.pdbx_strand_id
1 'polypeptide(L)'
;SRIDEATLKGVERLLKLHYLRSRSYNAAMEILYGRNTTSDYELYFDLSGHGNITQTGLENLLSKLRFEDILQYVAIPRLNVEVNMNTANSKRSRASGRSHKQDGEGRRDLCYIFDRLRKKGVKTILKVIIDDSMTPAHSDEAIEDALKFMDVEIWDWKRTDLCSEVICRVAAKAREVNLYWSGNNAVLRGWSEEGGLKKLGELKTVYLHIQQEFKRLLFDAERSYYDHGNIKVDESIEEPIKVALIDDGVDVKDLEFNFIGGRTFCTRDEEHNLNDPYYVSSTGHGTIMARQIQSMCPRAQFYILRLEDHASEEGSRQITAKSAALAIRAAVRKKVHIISMSWTIDPPEDEEERRFLDAAIVEAANADILMFCSASDKGAKQNLTYPSKATTKIFTIGAATASGAADSWVGNLGNINFIFPGTKVEMDGPRSGTDTSSREVTGSSVATALAAGLAALVLYCVQVRLYLATDQEKQKARRDFQLLKKHEHMMKALKDIGTTEESNHKFIEVWEVFGKKVEEKERYDQDRWLDLIADVGTILCRKIG
;
A
#
# COMPACT_ATOMS: atom_id res chain seq x y z
N SER A 1 21.06 25.75 -51.02
CA SER A 1 20.10 25.93 -49.92
C SER A 1 20.89 26.22 -48.65
N ARG A 2 20.83 27.43 -48.09
CA ARG A 2 21.43 27.72 -46.78
C ARG A 2 20.43 27.23 -45.73
N ILE A 3 20.81 26.23 -44.93
CA ILE A 3 20.01 25.80 -43.78
C ILE A 3 19.89 27.00 -42.85
N ASP A 4 18.67 27.37 -42.47
CA ASP A 4 18.45 28.47 -41.54
C ASP A 4 18.88 28.08 -40.11
N GLU A 5 19.29 29.07 -39.32
CA GLU A 5 19.79 28.87 -37.96
C GLU A 5 18.73 28.26 -37.02
N ALA A 6 17.45 28.49 -37.31
CA ALA A 6 16.33 27.93 -36.56
C ALA A 6 16.23 26.42 -36.71
N THR A 7 16.43 25.91 -37.93
CA THR A 7 16.45 24.48 -38.26
C THR A 7 17.62 23.79 -37.57
N LEU A 8 18.81 24.40 -37.57
CA LEU A 8 19.97 23.85 -36.86
C LEU A 8 19.73 23.74 -35.35
N LYS A 9 19.20 24.80 -34.71
CA LYS A 9 18.84 24.78 -33.28
C LYS A 9 17.74 23.75 -32.98
N GLY A 10 16.79 23.58 -33.90
CA GLY A 10 15.75 22.56 -33.79
C GLY A 10 16.31 21.14 -33.81
N VAL A 11 17.23 20.84 -34.73
CA VAL A 11 17.92 19.54 -34.82
C VAL A 11 18.78 19.30 -33.60
N GLU A 12 19.56 20.29 -33.16
CA GLU A 12 20.38 20.20 -31.94
C GLU A 12 19.52 19.86 -30.72
N ARG A 13 18.41 20.59 -30.52
CA ARG A 13 17.49 20.34 -29.41
C ARG A 13 16.89 18.93 -29.49
N LEU A 14 16.51 18.48 -30.69
CA LEU A 14 15.95 17.14 -30.90
C LEU A 14 16.95 16.05 -30.52
N LEU A 15 18.22 16.19 -30.93
CA LEU A 15 19.28 15.26 -30.59
C LEU A 15 19.60 15.27 -29.08
N LYS A 16 19.71 16.46 -28.47
CA LYS A 16 19.89 16.61 -27.02
C LYS A 16 18.81 15.87 -26.26
N LEU A 17 17.54 16.13 -26.58
CA LEU A 17 16.40 15.43 -25.97
C LEU A 17 16.50 13.91 -26.16
N HIS A 18 16.78 13.43 -27.37
CA HIS A 18 16.87 12.00 -27.63
C HIS A 18 17.91 11.32 -26.75
N TYR A 19 19.13 11.87 -26.67
CA TYR A 19 20.20 11.27 -25.88
C TYR A 19 19.97 11.40 -24.38
N LEU A 20 19.55 12.57 -23.90
CA LEU A 20 19.26 12.77 -22.47
C LEU A 20 18.11 11.89 -21.97
N ARG A 21 17.17 11.50 -22.84
CA ARG A 21 16.08 10.56 -22.52
C ARG A 21 16.50 9.09 -22.52
N SER A 22 17.53 8.71 -23.30
CA SER A 22 17.79 7.29 -23.64
C SER A 22 19.17 6.78 -23.21
N ARG A 23 20.00 7.64 -22.61
CA ARG A 23 21.38 7.32 -22.21
C ARG A 23 21.61 7.66 -20.74
N SER A 24 22.52 6.91 -20.11
CA SER A 24 23.03 7.25 -18.78
C SER A 24 23.79 8.58 -18.81
N TYR A 25 23.99 9.20 -17.65
CA TYR A 25 24.73 10.46 -17.51
C TYR A 25 26.07 10.45 -18.27
N ASN A 26 26.94 9.47 -17.99
CA ASN A 26 28.26 9.39 -18.62
C ASN A 26 28.17 9.28 -20.15
N ALA A 27 27.26 8.44 -20.67
CA ALA A 27 27.08 8.29 -22.10
C ALA A 27 26.51 9.56 -22.75
N ALA A 28 25.59 10.26 -22.09
CA ALA A 28 25.08 11.54 -22.57
C ALA A 28 26.17 12.62 -22.61
N MET A 29 27.00 12.71 -21.57
CA MET A 29 28.13 13.64 -21.51
C MET A 29 29.13 13.40 -22.65
N GLU A 30 29.53 12.14 -22.87
CA GLU A 30 30.43 11.78 -23.96
C GLU A 30 29.86 12.11 -25.34
N ILE A 31 28.55 11.91 -25.55
CA ILE A 31 27.89 12.19 -26.83
C ILE A 31 27.77 13.69 -27.08
N LEU A 32 27.44 14.47 -26.05
CA LEU A 32 27.21 15.91 -26.19
C LEU A 32 28.50 16.71 -26.32
N TYR A 33 29.55 16.34 -25.59
CA TYR A 33 30.80 17.11 -25.54
C TYR A 33 32.02 16.38 -26.08
N GLY A 34 31.92 15.07 -26.34
CA GLY A 34 33.03 14.24 -26.79
C GLY A 34 33.77 13.52 -25.66
N ARG A 35 34.33 12.35 -25.96
CA ARG A 35 34.99 11.45 -24.98
C ARG A 35 36.24 12.01 -24.31
N ASN A 36 36.90 12.99 -24.93
CA ASN A 36 38.18 13.53 -24.47
C ASN A 36 38.06 15.00 -24.04
N THR A 37 36.84 15.47 -23.79
CA THR A 37 36.55 16.87 -23.46
C THR A 37 35.89 16.93 -22.09
N THR A 38 36.46 17.72 -21.19
CA THR A 38 35.82 18.04 -19.91
C THR A 38 34.79 19.14 -20.14
N SER A 39 33.53 18.87 -19.84
CA SER A 39 32.48 19.89 -19.83
C SER A 39 32.34 20.47 -18.44
N ASP A 40 32.16 21.79 -18.36
CA ASP A 40 31.85 22.50 -17.10
C ASP A 40 30.34 22.46 -16.78
N TYR A 41 29.53 21.84 -17.64
CA TYR A 41 28.08 21.80 -17.51
C TYR A 41 27.58 20.49 -16.91
N GLU A 42 26.69 20.63 -15.94
CA GLU A 42 25.95 19.53 -15.34
C GLU A 42 24.63 19.27 -16.07
N LEU A 43 24.28 17.98 -16.17
CA LEU A 43 23.04 17.50 -16.77
C LEU A 43 21.95 17.18 -15.74
N TYR A 44 22.23 17.31 -14.44
CA TYR A 44 21.24 17.08 -13.39
C TYR A 44 21.50 17.97 -12.19
N PHE A 45 20.50 18.06 -11.31
CA PHE A 45 20.63 18.70 -10.01
C PHE A 45 19.99 17.81 -8.93
N ASP A 46 20.81 17.28 -8.02
CA ASP A 46 20.39 16.30 -7.03
C ASP A 46 20.84 16.76 -5.65
N LEU A 47 19.88 16.89 -4.73
CA LEU A 47 20.12 17.23 -3.33
C LEU A 47 19.88 16.05 -2.39
N SER A 48 19.70 14.82 -2.90
CA SER A 48 19.59 13.61 -2.09
C SER A 48 20.81 13.46 -1.17
N GLY A 49 20.57 13.05 0.08
CA GLY A 49 21.61 12.98 1.12
C GLY A 49 21.81 14.26 1.94
N HIS A 50 21.15 15.37 1.59
CA HIS A 50 21.11 16.58 2.40
C HIS A 50 19.82 16.66 3.23
N GLY A 51 19.93 16.93 4.55
CA GLY A 51 18.77 17.06 5.44
C GLY A 51 18.24 18.49 5.62
N ASN A 52 19.14 19.49 5.73
CA ASN A 52 18.82 20.91 5.78
C ASN A 52 19.86 21.69 4.96
N ILE A 53 19.45 22.75 4.26
CA ILE A 53 20.36 23.65 3.54
C ILE A 53 19.96 25.10 3.77
N THR A 54 20.90 25.93 4.22
CA THR A 54 20.64 27.36 4.36
C THR A 54 20.60 28.03 2.99
N GLN A 55 19.88 29.14 2.87
CA GLN A 55 19.85 29.91 1.62
C GLN A 55 21.27 30.27 1.12
N THR A 56 22.17 30.67 2.03
CA THR A 56 23.57 30.97 1.70
C THR A 56 24.34 29.72 1.24
N GLY A 57 24.10 28.57 1.87
CA GLY A 57 24.69 27.30 1.45
C GLY A 57 24.25 26.90 0.04
N LEU A 58 22.96 27.05 -0.25
CA LEU A 58 22.39 26.80 -1.57
C LEU A 58 22.96 27.75 -2.64
N GLU A 59 23.07 29.04 -2.34
CA GLU A 59 23.69 30.01 -3.27
C GLU A 59 25.16 29.69 -3.54
N ASN A 60 25.92 29.32 -2.51
CA ASN A 60 27.31 28.90 -2.66
C ASN A 60 27.42 27.64 -3.54
N LEU A 61 26.58 26.63 -3.30
CA LEU A 61 26.49 25.44 -4.15
C LEU A 61 26.19 25.82 -5.60
N LEU A 62 25.10 26.55 -5.83
CA LEU A 62 24.68 26.94 -7.17
C LEU A 62 25.71 27.82 -7.86
N SER A 63 26.43 28.70 -7.16
CA SER A 63 27.49 29.54 -7.75
C SER A 63 28.60 28.73 -8.43
N LYS A 64 28.84 27.49 -8.00
CA LYS A 64 29.88 26.60 -8.52
C LYS A 64 29.40 25.69 -9.66
N LEU A 65 28.09 25.64 -9.91
CA LEU A 65 27.50 24.76 -10.92
C LEU A 65 27.07 25.57 -12.15
N ARG A 66 27.34 25.03 -13.34
CA ARG A 66 26.76 25.48 -14.60
C ARG A 66 25.87 24.37 -15.13
N PHE A 67 24.72 24.73 -15.68
CA PHE A 67 23.73 23.75 -16.14
C PHE A 67 23.50 23.90 -17.63
N GLU A 68 23.28 22.78 -18.30
CA GLU A 68 22.67 22.80 -19.63
C GLU A 68 21.23 23.34 -19.56
N ASP A 69 20.70 23.75 -20.70
CA ASP A 69 19.32 24.22 -20.76
C ASP A 69 18.28 23.09 -20.64
N ILE A 70 18.72 21.84 -20.78
CA ILE A 70 17.94 20.62 -20.55
C ILE A 70 18.64 19.75 -19.50
N LEU A 71 17.96 19.49 -18.38
CA LEU A 71 18.42 18.56 -17.35
C LEU A 71 17.75 17.18 -17.50
N GLN A 72 18.51 16.10 -17.30
CA GLN A 72 17.99 14.74 -17.21
C GLN A 72 17.07 14.58 -16.02
N TYR A 73 17.43 15.14 -14.87
CA TYR A 73 16.55 15.16 -13.72
C TYR A 73 16.89 16.26 -12.71
N VAL A 74 15.90 16.58 -11.88
CA VAL A 74 16.05 17.36 -10.65
C VAL A 74 15.48 16.52 -9.50
N ALA A 75 16.30 16.22 -8.49
CA ALA A 75 15.89 15.45 -7.32
C ALA A 75 16.08 16.28 -6.04
N ILE A 76 15.00 16.46 -5.30
CA ILE A 76 14.98 17.27 -4.07
C ILE A 76 14.30 16.44 -2.97
N PRO A 77 15.05 15.96 -1.95
CA PRO A 77 14.45 15.29 -0.79
C PRO A 77 13.68 16.29 0.08
N ARG A 78 13.10 15.82 1.18
CA ARG A 78 12.56 16.72 2.19
C ARG A 78 13.70 17.60 2.73
N LEU A 79 13.66 18.87 2.35
CA LEU A 79 14.62 19.90 2.74
C LEU A 79 13.85 21.11 3.25
N ASN A 80 14.34 21.79 4.27
CA ASN A 80 13.88 23.14 4.58
C ASN A 80 14.96 24.13 4.13
N VAL A 81 14.60 25.07 3.24
CA VAL A 81 15.49 26.21 2.95
C VAL A 81 15.20 27.32 3.95
N GLU A 82 16.11 27.54 4.89
CA GLU A 82 16.04 28.67 5.83
C GLU A 82 16.25 29.99 5.06
N VAL A 83 15.16 30.69 4.76
CA VAL A 83 15.19 32.01 4.12
C VAL A 83 15.32 33.07 5.22
N ASN A 84 16.45 33.78 5.25
CA ASN A 84 16.63 34.92 6.15
C ASN A 84 15.76 36.10 5.67
N MET A 85 14.56 36.24 6.23
CA MET A 85 13.70 37.41 6.04
C MET A 85 14.26 38.61 6.80
N ASN A 86 15.32 39.25 6.27
CA ASN A 86 15.75 40.57 6.72
C ASN A 86 15.53 41.62 5.63
N THR A 87 14.70 42.61 5.98
CA THR A 87 14.56 43.98 5.44
C THR A 87 14.24 44.17 3.95
N ALA A 88 12.95 44.34 3.64
CA ALA A 88 12.37 45.58 3.06
C ALA A 88 10.97 45.33 2.49
N ASN A 89 9.94 45.28 3.33
CA ASN A 89 8.56 45.61 2.92
C ASN A 89 7.57 45.84 4.10
N SER A 90 8.05 46.32 5.26
CA SER A 90 7.17 46.65 6.40
C SER A 90 6.43 48.00 6.26
N LYS A 91 6.29 48.56 5.06
CA LYS A 91 5.59 49.84 4.84
C LYS A 91 4.52 49.71 3.76
N ARG A 92 3.55 48.81 3.93
CA ARG A 92 2.22 48.95 3.29
C ARG A 92 1.03 48.27 3.98
N SER A 93 1.21 47.57 5.10
CA SER A 93 0.11 46.89 5.82
C SER A 93 -0.36 47.59 7.11
N ARG A 94 -0.35 48.93 7.17
CA ARG A 94 -1.06 49.69 8.21
C ARG A 94 -2.29 50.39 7.63
N ALA A 95 -3.24 49.60 7.12
CA ALA A 95 -4.61 50.06 6.89
C ALA A 95 -5.54 48.86 6.60
N SER A 96 -5.96 48.15 7.63
CA SER A 96 -7.35 47.71 7.87
C SER A 96 -7.34 46.62 8.95
N GLY A 97 -7.89 46.92 10.12
CA GLY A 97 -8.18 45.91 11.13
C GLY A 97 -9.31 45.00 10.65
N ARG A 98 -8.95 43.77 10.28
CA ARG A 98 -9.82 42.60 10.24
C ARG A 98 -8.93 41.38 10.47
N SER A 99 -9.22 40.61 11.52
CA SER A 99 -8.51 39.36 11.80
C SER A 99 -8.74 38.39 10.64
N HIS A 100 -7.73 38.22 9.78
CA HIS A 100 -7.75 37.12 8.82
C HIS A 100 -7.60 35.81 9.59
N LYS A 101 -8.58 34.92 9.40
CA LYS A 101 -8.48 33.50 9.71
C LYS A 101 -7.22 32.95 9.03
N GLN A 102 -6.42 32.18 9.76
CA GLN A 102 -5.28 31.43 9.20
C GLN A 102 -5.81 30.21 8.45
N ASP A 103 -6.15 30.40 7.18
CA ASP A 103 -6.19 29.32 6.19
C ASP A 103 -5.07 29.61 5.17
N GLY A 104 -4.14 28.66 4.99
CA GLY A 104 -3.48 28.47 3.69
C GLY A 104 -2.14 29.14 3.36
N GLU A 105 -1.08 29.00 4.17
CA GLU A 105 0.29 29.12 3.62
C GLU A 105 1.04 27.78 3.73
N GLY A 106 0.96 26.98 2.67
CA GLY A 106 1.84 25.84 2.47
C GLY A 106 3.29 26.27 2.22
N ARG A 107 4.21 25.30 2.15
CA ARG A 107 5.63 25.57 1.85
C ARG A 107 5.80 26.27 0.51
N ARG A 108 6.80 27.15 0.42
CA ARG A 108 7.17 27.87 -0.82
C ARG A 108 8.66 27.87 -1.12
N ASP A 109 9.45 27.13 -0.36
CA ASP A 109 10.91 27.16 -0.47
C ASP A 109 11.42 26.55 -1.78
N LEU A 110 10.69 25.60 -2.38
CA LEU A 110 11.03 25.10 -3.72
C LEU A 110 10.91 26.17 -4.82
N CYS A 111 10.04 27.18 -4.66
CA CYS A 111 9.96 28.30 -5.61
C CYS A 111 11.31 28.98 -5.79
N TYR A 112 12.08 29.09 -4.70
CA TYR A 112 13.41 29.69 -4.72
C TYR A 112 14.41 28.85 -5.51
N ILE A 113 14.44 27.54 -5.27
CA ILE A 113 15.37 26.61 -5.94
C ILE A 113 15.14 26.65 -7.45
N PHE A 114 13.88 26.48 -7.89
CA PHE A 114 13.57 26.47 -9.32
C PHE A 114 13.72 27.85 -9.97
N ASP A 115 13.49 28.96 -9.25
CA ASP A 115 13.84 30.30 -9.74
C ASP A 115 15.34 30.44 -10.03
N ARG A 116 16.20 29.86 -9.19
CA ARG A 116 17.64 29.87 -9.44
C ARG A 116 18.07 28.98 -10.59
N LEU A 117 17.47 27.80 -10.73
CA LEU A 117 17.69 26.95 -11.90
C LEU A 117 17.28 27.67 -13.20
N ARG A 118 16.13 28.36 -13.22
CA ARG A 118 15.69 29.21 -14.34
C ARG A 118 16.71 30.30 -14.66
N LYS A 119 17.18 31.05 -13.65
CA LYS A 119 18.17 32.11 -13.82
C LYS A 119 19.51 31.61 -14.34
N LYS A 120 19.82 30.33 -14.13
CA LYS A 120 20.98 29.63 -14.70
C LYS A 120 20.76 29.09 -16.11
N GLY A 121 19.59 29.33 -16.71
CA GLY A 121 19.30 28.98 -18.10
C GLY A 121 18.60 27.64 -18.30
N VAL A 122 18.23 26.94 -17.22
CA VAL A 122 17.46 25.68 -17.31
C VAL A 122 16.06 25.98 -17.82
N LYS A 123 15.65 25.32 -18.91
CA LYS A 123 14.35 25.47 -19.58
C LYS A 123 13.54 24.18 -19.59
N THR A 124 14.20 23.02 -19.62
CA THR A 124 13.53 21.72 -19.65
C THR A 124 14.13 20.81 -18.59
N ILE A 125 13.28 20.13 -17.84
CA ILE A 125 13.67 19.12 -16.86
C ILE A 125 12.97 17.83 -17.26
N LEU A 126 13.71 16.83 -17.72
CA LEU A 126 13.10 15.59 -18.19
C LEU A 126 12.42 14.82 -17.06
N LYS A 127 12.93 14.89 -15.83
CA LYS A 127 12.33 14.24 -14.66
C LYS A 127 12.44 15.10 -13.40
N VAL A 128 11.32 15.36 -12.74
CA VAL A 128 11.31 15.96 -11.39
C VAL A 128 11.06 14.84 -10.37
N ILE A 129 11.86 14.79 -9.30
CA ILE A 129 11.73 13.84 -8.19
C ILE A 129 11.72 14.63 -6.88
N ILE A 130 10.54 14.92 -6.35
CA ILE A 130 10.36 15.84 -5.23
C ILE A 130 9.68 15.15 -4.08
N ASP A 131 10.35 15.06 -2.92
CA ASP A 131 9.72 14.56 -1.70
C ASP A 131 8.94 15.66 -0.99
N ASP A 132 7.64 15.69 -1.24
CA ASP A 132 6.66 16.60 -0.64
C ASP A 132 5.59 15.84 0.16
N SER A 133 5.98 14.67 0.69
CA SER A 133 5.06 13.67 1.27
C SER A 133 4.62 13.97 2.70
N MET A 134 5.19 14.99 3.33
CA MET A 134 4.94 15.35 4.73
C MET A 134 4.39 16.77 4.85
N THR A 135 3.57 17.02 5.87
CA THR A 135 3.06 18.36 6.15
C THR A 135 4.13 19.24 6.86
N PRO A 136 4.06 20.58 6.72
CA PRO A 136 3.34 21.26 5.66
C PRO A 136 3.94 20.88 4.29
N ALA A 137 3.09 20.60 3.31
CA ALA A 137 3.47 20.37 1.92
C ALA A 137 3.43 21.70 1.15
N HIS A 138 3.90 21.72 -0.10
CA HIS A 138 3.74 22.88 -0.96
C HIS A 138 2.29 23.05 -1.39
N SER A 139 1.80 24.29 -1.44
CA SER A 139 0.47 24.57 -2.00
C SER A 139 0.47 24.40 -3.52
N ASP A 140 -0.71 24.27 -4.13
CA ASP A 140 -0.87 24.18 -5.59
C ASP A 140 -0.18 25.35 -6.28
N GLU A 141 -0.40 26.57 -5.78
CA GLU A 141 0.20 27.80 -6.31
C GLU A 141 1.73 27.82 -6.15
N ALA A 142 2.26 27.26 -5.07
CA ALA A 142 3.71 27.17 -4.87
C ALA A 142 4.36 26.20 -5.86
N ILE A 143 3.73 25.04 -6.11
CA ILE A 143 4.19 24.08 -7.13
C ILE A 143 4.14 24.72 -8.52
N GLU A 144 3.05 25.42 -8.82
CA GLU A 144 2.89 26.09 -10.10
C GLU A 144 3.94 27.18 -10.34
N ASP A 145 4.17 28.05 -9.35
CA ASP A 145 5.20 29.09 -9.41
C ASP A 145 6.61 28.50 -9.48
N ALA A 146 6.85 27.39 -8.79
CA ALA A 146 8.13 26.70 -8.81
C ALA A 146 8.46 26.20 -10.22
N LEU A 147 7.54 25.55 -10.93
CA LEU A 147 7.82 24.96 -12.25
C LEU A 147 7.41 25.84 -13.43
N LYS A 148 6.89 27.04 -13.18
CA LYS A 148 6.48 27.99 -14.22
C LYS A 148 7.59 28.21 -15.27
N PHE A 149 7.18 28.17 -16.54
CA PHE A 149 8.05 28.35 -17.72
C PHE A 149 9.15 27.30 -17.90
N MET A 150 9.08 26.16 -17.21
CA MET A 150 9.92 25.01 -17.46
C MET A 150 9.09 23.86 -18.04
N ASP A 151 9.63 23.18 -19.04
CA ASP A 151 9.04 21.94 -19.54
C ASP A 151 9.38 20.78 -18.61
N VAL A 152 8.39 19.95 -18.24
CA VAL A 152 8.57 18.72 -17.47
C VAL A 152 7.98 17.53 -18.22
N GLU A 153 8.75 16.43 -18.35
CA GLU A 153 8.33 15.22 -19.07
C GLU A 153 7.95 14.05 -18.16
N ILE A 154 8.65 13.87 -17.05
CA ILE A 154 8.35 12.83 -16.05
C ILE A 154 8.07 13.54 -14.74
N TRP A 155 6.83 13.42 -14.30
CA TRP A 155 6.34 13.99 -13.05
C TRP A 155 6.46 12.95 -11.93
N ASP A 156 7.29 13.23 -10.93
CA ASP A 156 7.33 12.51 -9.66
C ASP A 156 7.42 13.50 -8.50
N TRP A 157 6.26 14.08 -8.16
CA TRP A 157 6.11 14.96 -7.02
C TRP A 157 5.30 14.24 -5.95
N LYS A 158 5.93 13.89 -4.83
CA LYS A 158 5.38 13.04 -3.77
C LYS A 158 4.35 13.74 -2.89
N ARG A 159 3.35 14.38 -3.47
CA ARG A 159 2.26 15.03 -2.74
C ARG A 159 0.98 14.21 -2.88
N THR A 160 0.44 13.78 -1.75
CA THR A 160 -0.81 13.00 -1.69
C THR A 160 -1.96 13.82 -2.24
N ASP A 161 -2.80 13.19 -3.08
CA ASP A 161 -4.03 13.74 -3.63
C ASP A 161 -3.87 15.08 -4.37
N LEU A 162 -2.72 15.29 -5.01
CA LEU A 162 -2.45 16.49 -5.80
C LEU A 162 -3.47 16.65 -6.95
N CYS A 163 -4.05 17.85 -7.10
CA CYS A 163 -4.97 18.15 -8.19
C CYS A 163 -4.31 17.97 -9.57
N SER A 164 -4.98 17.26 -10.49
CA SER A 164 -4.49 17.09 -11.87
C SER A 164 -4.36 18.42 -12.62
N GLU A 165 -5.10 19.46 -12.24
CA GLU A 165 -5.01 20.77 -12.87
C GLU A 165 -3.61 21.39 -12.68
N VAL A 166 -3.00 21.23 -11.51
CA VAL A 166 -1.63 21.67 -11.24
C VAL A 166 -0.67 21.02 -12.23
N ILE A 167 -0.75 19.70 -12.36
CA ILE A 167 0.10 18.92 -13.27
C ILE A 167 -0.14 19.36 -14.72
N CYS A 168 -1.40 19.53 -15.14
CA CYS A 168 -1.74 20.00 -16.48
C CYS A 168 -1.18 21.40 -16.79
N ARG A 169 -1.11 22.27 -15.77
CA ARG A 169 -0.67 23.66 -15.93
C ARG A 169 0.85 23.77 -16.06
N VAL A 170 1.62 23.00 -15.30
CA VAL A 170 3.09 23.11 -15.30
C VAL A 170 3.84 21.97 -15.99
N ALA A 171 3.18 20.86 -16.28
CA ALA A 171 3.77 19.70 -16.92
C ALA A 171 2.93 19.25 -18.13
N ALA A 172 2.52 20.19 -18.98
CA ALA A 172 1.70 19.90 -20.16
C ALA A 172 2.32 18.90 -21.16
N LYS A 173 3.65 18.73 -21.12
CA LYS A 173 4.42 17.75 -21.91
C LYS A 173 4.75 16.47 -21.14
N ALA A 174 4.10 16.24 -20.00
CA ALA A 174 4.32 15.04 -19.21
C ALA A 174 3.91 13.81 -20.04
N ARG A 175 4.87 12.90 -20.19
CA ARG A 175 4.69 11.57 -20.79
C ARG A 175 4.50 10.49 -19.73
N GLU A 176 4.89 10.77 -18.50
CA GLU A 176 4.86 9.85 -17.38
C GLU A 176 4.52 10.62 -16.10
N VAL A 177 3.52 10.16 -15.35
CA VAL A 177 3.06 10.83 -14.12
C VAL A 177 2.98 9.83 -12.98
N ASN A 178 3.65 10.14 -11.87
CA ASN A 178 3.54 9.42 -10.61
C ASN A 178 2.58 10.19 -9.69
N LEU A 179 1.46 9.56 -9.34
CA LEU A 179 0.45 10.09 -8.44
C LEU A 179 0.52 9.35 -7.11
N TYR A 180 0.27 10.07 -6.02
CA TYR A 180 0.26 9.51 -4.67
C TYR A 180 -1.14 9.63 -4.11
N TRP A 181 -1.78 8.50 -3.83
CA TRP A 181 -3.21 8.43 -3.55
C TRP A 181 -3.49 7.97 -2.12
N SER A 182 -4.32 8.73 -1.42
CA SER A 182 -4.77 8.43 -0.05
C SER A 182 -5.79 7.29 0.02
N GLY A 183 -6.43 6.95 -1.10
CA GLY A 183 -7.66 6.14 -1.13
C GLY A 183 -8.93 6.96 -1.38
N ASN A 184 -8.84 8.29 -1.49
CA ASN A 184 -10.00 9.14 -1.79
C ASN A 184 -10.51 8.96 -3.23
N ASN A 185 -11.65 8.28 -3.39
CA ASN A 185 -12.27 8.02 -4.69
C ASN A 185 -12.64 9.28 -5.48
N ALA A 186 -12.94 10.41 -4.82
CA ALA A 186 -13.25 11.66 -5.52
C ALA A 186 -12.03 12.18 -6.29
N VAL A 187 -10.84 12.06 -5.69
CA VAL A 187 -9.57 12.43 -6.31
C VAL A 187 -9.25 11.52 -7.49
N LEU A 188 -9.41 10.20 -7.32
CA LEU A 188 -9.19 9.23 -8.39
C LEU A 188 -10.11 9.49 -9.59
N ARG A 189 -11.39 9.82 -9.35
CA ARG A 189 -12.34 10.23 -10.38
C ARG A 189 -11.90 11.55 -11.04
N GLY A 190 -11.48 12.54 -10.27
CA GLY A 190 -10.98 13.82 -10.78
C GLY A 190 -9.71 13.70 -11.63
N TRP A 191 -8.84 12.72 -11.36
CA TRP A 191 -7.72 12.43 -12.26
C TRP A 191 -8.17 11.77 -13.57
N SER A 192 -9.21 10.95 -13.52
CA SER A 192 -9.67 10.10 -14.62
C SER A 192 -10.70 10.77 -15.54
N GLU A 193 -11.28 11.90 -15.15
CA GLU A 193 -12.28 12.61 -15.94
C GLU A 193 -11.69 13.32 -17.18
N GLU A 194 -12.56 13.72 -18.10
CA GLU A 194 -12.17 14.49 -19.31
C GLU A 194 -11.37 15.76 -18.99
N GLY A 195 -11.67 16.38 -17.84
CA GLY A 195 -11.00 17.56 -17.32
C GLY A 195 -9.66 17.29 -16.62
N GLY A 196 -9.35 16.03 -16.33
CA GLY A 196 -8.19 15.58 -15.55
C GLY A 196 -6.96 15.31 -16.42
N LEU A 197 -6.29 14.19 -16.18
CA LEU A 197 -5.02 13.84 -16.83
C LEU A 197 -5.15 13.61 -18.34
N LYS A 198 -6.36 13.37 -18.85
CA LYS A 198 -6.63 13.25 -20.29
C LYS A 198 -6.21 14.50 -21.09
N LYS A 199 -6.11 15.68 -20.45
CA LYS A 199 -5.59 16.91 -21.06
C LYS A 199 -4.10 16.81 -21.46
N LEU A 200 -3.35 15.90 -20.86
CA LEU A 200 -1.93 15.69 -21.16
C LEU A 200 -1.79 14.84 -22.44
N GLY A 201 -1.73 15.50 -23.59
CA GLY A 201 -1.74 14.83 -24.90
C GLY A 201 -0.53 13.92 -25.19
N GLU A 202 0.57 14.07 -24.45
CA GLU A 202 1.77 13.23 -24.57
C GLU A 202 1.85 12.12 -23.52
N LEU A 203 0.90 12.06 -22.58
CA LEU A 203 0.89 11.12 -21.47
C LEU A 203 0.75 9.67 -21.97
N LYS A 204 1.71 8.83 -21.57
CA LYS A 204 1.77 7.41 -21.95
C LYS A 204 1.53 6.50 -20.75
N THR A 205 2.03 6.90 -19.58
CA THR A 205 2.05 6.05 -18.40
C THR A 205 1.69 6.84 -17.16
N VAL A 206 0.83 6.28 -16.33
CA VAL A 206 0.49 6.82 -15.00
C VAL A 206 0.83 5.74 -13.99
N TYR A 207 1.69 6.05 -13.02
CA TYR A 207 1.93 5.21 -11.85
C TYR A 207 1.12 5.75 -10.70
N LEU A 208 0.29 4.91 -10.11
CA LEU A 208 -0.51 5.25 -8.96
C LEU A 208 0.09 4.59 -7.72
N HIS A 209 0.72 5.40 -6.87
CA HIS A 209 1.30 4.97 -5.60
C HIS A 209 0.22 5.00 -4.53
N ILE A 210 -0.27 3.81 -4.17
CA ILE A 210 -1.27 3.64 -3.11
C ILE A 210 -0.55 3.64 -1.76
N GLN A 211 -0.81 4.62 -0.92
CA GLN A 211 -0.12 4.70 0.36
C GLN A 211 -0.73 3.72 1.39
N GLN A 212 0.09 2.81 1.95
CA GLN A 212 -0.28 1.97 3.10
C GLN A 212 -0.22 2.80 4.40
N GLU A 213 -0.90 3.93 4.46
CA GLU A 213 -0.66 4.98 5.47
C GLU A 213 -0.96 4.50 6.89
N PHE A 214 -1.97 3.65 7.09
CA PHE A 214 -2.26 3.11 8.42
C PHE A 214 -1.17 2.15 8.92
N LYS A 215 -0.59 1.35 8.01
CA LYS A 215 0.57 0.49 8.35
C LYS A 215 1.77 1.34 8.76
N ARG A 216 2.00 2.47 8.07
CA ARG A 216 3.06 3.43 8.43
C ARG A 216 2.76 4.09 9.78
N LEU A 217 1.52 4.53 10.02
CA LEU A 217 1.08 5.04 11.33
C LEU A 217 1.35 4.02 12.44
N LEU A 218 1.05 2.74 12.21
CA LEU A 218 1.32 1.68 13.18
C LEU A 218 2.80 1.59 13.56
N PHE A 219 3.69 1.52 12.57
CA PHE A 219 5.13 1.45 12.84
C PHE A 219 5.66 2.73 13.48
N ASP A 220 5.23 3.90 13.00
CA ASP A 220 5.66 5.19 13.53
C ASP A 220 5.19 5.37 14.98
N ALA A 221 3.96 4.97 15.31
CA ALA A 221 3.40 5.03 16.65
C ALA A 221 4.17 4.13 17.63
N GLU A 222 4.41 2.87 17.26
CA GLU A 222 5.12 1.92 18.12
C GLU A 222 6.59 2.31 18.32
N ARG A 223 7.24 2.79 17.26
CA ARG A 223 8.62 3.29 17.34
C ARG A 223 8.70 4.51 18.25
N SER A 224 7.84 5.50 18.04
CA SER A 224 7.76 6.69 18.89
C SER A 224 7.57 6.29 20.35
N TYR A 225 6.63 5.38 20.63
CA TYR A 225 6.35 4.92 21.98
C TYR A 225 7.57 4.27 22.64
N TYR A 226 8.32 3.46 21.90
CA TYR A 226 9.57 2.84 22.36
C TYR A 226 10.70 3.87 22.58
N ASP A 227 10.87 4.82 21.66
CA ASP A 227 11.90 5.87 21.73
C ASP A 227 11.70 6.77 22.97
N HIS A 228 10.47 6.87 23.49
CA HIS A 228 10.14 7.54 24.76
C HIS A 228 10.40 6.68 26.02
N GLY A 229 11.10 5.55 25.89
CA GLY A 229 11.54 4.71 27.00
C GLY A 229 10.53 3.65 27.46
N ASN A 230 9.44 3.46 26.70
CA ASN A 230 8.49 2.38 26.96
C ASN A 230 8.97 1.06 26.35
N ILE A 231 8.41 -0.06 26.82
CA ILE A 231 8.65 -1.38 26.23
C ILE A 231 7.91 -1.44 24.89
N LYS A 232 8.48 -2.19 23.94
CA LYS A 232 7.83 -2.42 22.64
C LYS A 232 6.43 -3.01 22.83
N VAL A 233 5.47 -2.42 22.14
CA VAL A 233 4.05 -2.75 22.27
C VAL A 233 3.80 -4.20 21.88
N ASP A 234 4.39 -4.67 20.77
CA ASP A 234 4.19 -6.02 20.25
C ASP A 234 4.81 -7.12 21.11
N GLU A 235 5.79 -6.79 21.95
CA GLU A 235 6.35 -7.68 22.97
C GLU A 235 5.54 -7.64 24.29
N SER A 236 4.65 -6.65 24.45
CA SER A 236 3.93 -6.36 25.71
C SER A 236 2.42 -6.61 25.66
N ILE A 237 1.85 -6.82 24.48
CA ILE A 237 0.43 -7.19 24.34
C ILE A 237 0.13 -8.54 24.99
N GLU A 238 -1.04 -8.64 25.65
CA GLU A 238 -1.40 -9.81 26.47
C GLU A 238 -1.63 -11.08 25.62
N GLU A 239 -2.23 -10.94 24.44
CA GLU A 239 -2.59 -12.06 23.56
C GLU A 239 -2.20 -11.75 22.10
N PRO A 240 -0.97 -12.07 21.68
CA PRO A 240 -0.50 -11.86 20.30
C PRO A 240 -1.41 -12.53 19.25
N ILE A 241 -1.68 -11.83 18.15
CA ILE A 241 -2.68 -12.29 17.17
C ILE A 241 -2.12 -13.43 16.31
N LYS A 242 -2.69 -14.62 16.46
CA LYS A 242 -2.28 -15.83 15.72
C LYS A 242 -3.19 -16.08 14.52
N VAL A 243 -2.59 -16.20 13.34
CA VAL A 243 -3.25 -16.53 12.08
C VAL A 243 -2.72 -17.86 11.57
N ALA A 244 -3.60 -18.85 11.42
CA ALA A 244 -3.29 -20.06 10.66
C ALA A 244 -3.49 -19.78 9.16
N LEU A 245 -2.45 -19.98 8.37
CA LEU A 245 -2.55 -19.99 6.91
C LEU A 245 -2.52 -21.43 6.44
N ILE A 246 -3.65 -21.90 5.89
CA ILE A 246 -3.81 -23.24 5.35
C ILE A 246 -3.72 -23.14 3.83
N ASP A 247 -2.58 -23.52 3.25
CA ASP A 247 -2.32 -23.36 1.82
C ASP A 247 -1.23 -24.33 1.34
N ASP A 248 -0.53 -24.03 0.25
CA ASP A 248 0.50 -24.85 -0.38
C ASP A 248 1.89 -24.82 0.30
N GLY A 249 1.95 -24.32 1.54
CA GLY A 249 3.20 -23.96 2.21
C GLY A 249 3.62 -22.52 1.90
N VAL A 250 4.77 -22.11 2.42
CA VAL A 250 5.24 -20.73 2.32
C VAL A 250 6.75 -20.71 2.19
N ASP A 251 7.31 -19.96 1.24
CA ASP A 251 8.74 -19.68 1.16
C ASP A 251 9.18 -18.73 2.28
N VAL A 252 9.39 -19.28 3.48
CA VAL A 252 9.72 -18.48 4.68
C VAL A 252 10.98 -17.64 4.49
N LYS A 253 11.92 -18.09 3.64
CA LYS A 253 13.15 -17.34 3.30
C LYS A 253 12.88 -15.97 2.68
N ASP A 254 11.72 -15.79 2.03
CA ASP A 254 11.37 -14.61 1.26
C ASP A 254 10.44 -13.66 2.05
N LEU A 255 10.24 -13.91 3.36
CA LEU A 255 9.24 -13.23 4.19
C LEU A 255 9.80 -12.88 5.57
N GLU A 256 9.64 -11.62 5.96
CA GLU A 256 10.08 -11.10 7.25
C GLU A 256 8.89 -10.97 8.21
N PHE A 257 8.25 -12.07 8.61
CA PHE A 257 7.15 -12.08 9.59
C PHE A 257 7.45 -12.90 10.84
N ASN A 258 6.66 -12.65 11.90
CA ASN A 258 6.69 -13.45 13.12
C ASN A 258 6.07 -14.83 12.87
N PHE A 259 6.87 -15.88 13.04
CA PHE A 259 6.49 -17.24 12.75
C PHE A 259 6.46 -18.10 14.01
N ILE A 260 5.33 -18.75 14.29
CA ILE A 260 5.11 -19.56 15.51
C ILE A 260 5.12 -21.07 15.25
N GLY A 261 5.69 -21.47 14.11
CA GLY A 261 5.83 -22.85 13.66
C GLY A 261 4.81 -23.24 12.59
N GLY A 262 4.88 -24.47 12.12
CA GLY A 262 3.98 -24.98 11.10
C GLY A 262 3.91 -26.49 11.10
N ARG A 263 3.07 -27.04 10.22
CA ARG A 263 2.95 -28.48 10.01
C ARG A 263 2.59 -28.76 8.55
N THR A 264 3.11 -29.86 8.03
CA THR A 264 2.73 -30.36 6.71
C THR A 264 1.78 -31.55 6.84
N PHE A 265 0.85 -31.63 5.90
CA PHE A 265 -0.02 -32.78 5.66
C PHE A 265 0.17 -33.31 4.23
N CYS A 266 1.27 -32.92 3.58
CA CYS A 266 1.65 -33.35 2.23
C CYS A 266 2.79 -34.36 2.35
N THR A 267 2.45 -35.64 2.15
CA THR A 267 3.43 -36.71 2.10
C THR A 267 4.04 -36.75 0.70
N ARG A 268 5.35 -36.65 0.61
CA ARG A 268 6.07 -36.75 -0.67
C ARG A 268 6.33 -38.20 -1.06
N ASP A 269 6.67 -39.01 -0.08
CA ASP A 269 7.00 -40.43 -0.25
C ASP A 269 6.63 -41.18 1.03
N GLU A 270 5.58 -41.99 0.96
CA GLU A 270 5.10 -42.78 2.09
C GLU A 270 6.07 -43.90 2.47
N GLU A 271 6.73 -44.54 1.49
CA GLU A 271 7.63 -45.66 1.70
C GLU A 271 8.86 -45.23 2.51
N HIS A 272 9.37 -44.04 2.21
CA HIS A 272 10.54 -43.47 2.87
C HIS A 272 10.19 -42.45 3.98
N ASN A 273 8.90 -42.26 4.28
CA ASN A 273 8.39 -41.30 5.26
C ASN A 273 8.92 -39.86 5.03
N LEU A 274 8.99 -39.44 3.76
CA LEU A 274 9.42 -38.10 3.36
C LEU A 274 8.20 -37.20 3.19
N ASN A 275 8.32 -35.98 3.70
CA ASN A 275 7.25 -34.99 3.63
C ASN A 275 7.74 -33.73 2.91
N ASP A 276 6.84 -33.07 2.20
CA ASP A 276 7.12 -31.72 1.72
C ASP A 276 6.95 -30.73 2.87
N PRO A 277 7.97 -29.91 3.17
CA PRO A 277 7.94 -29.04 4.34
C PRO A 277 6.94 -27.88 4.18
N TYR A 278 6.36 -27.44 5.29
CA TYR A 278 5.46 -26.28 5.28
C TYR A 278 6.17 -24.96 4.97
N TYR A 279 7.50 -24.90 5.14
CA TYR A 279 8.35 -23.72 4.90
C TYR A 279 8.90 -23.64 3.47
N VAL A 280 8.33 -24.42 2.56
CA VAL A 280 8.52 -24.31 1.11
C VAL A 280 7.14 -24.33 0.47
N SER A 281 6.86 -23.40 -0.43
CA SER A 281 5.62 -23.36 -1.18
C SER A 281 5.75 -24.19 -2.46
N SER A 282 4.73 -24.96 -2.86
CA SER A 282 4.78 -25.74 -4.10
C SER A 282 4.59 -24.88 -5.35
N THR A 283 3.75 -23.85 -5.27
CA THR A 283 3.41 -22.98 -6.42
C THR A 283 3.73 -21.50 -6.18
N GLY A 284 4.09 -21.12 -4.95
CA GLY A 284 4.21 -19.74 -4.50
C GLY A 284 2.89 -19.13 -4.00
N HIS A 285 1.77 -19.86 -4.09
CA HIS A 285 0.45 -19.34 -3.75
C HIS A 285 0.34 -18.95 -2.28
N GLY A 286 0.71 -19.83 -1.36
CA GLY A 286 0.72 -19.54 0.07
C GLY A 286 1.71 -18.44 0.46
N THR A 287 2.85 -18.33 -0.23
CA THR A 287 3.79 -17.20 -0.09
C THR A 287 3.10 -15.86 -0.41
N ILE A 288 2.33 -15.81 -1.50
CA ILE A 288 1.54 -14.63 -1.89
C ILE A 288 0.47 -14.33 -0.82
N MET A 289 -0.29 -15.33 -0.36
CA MET A 289 -1.33 -15.14 0.67
C MET A 289 -0.74 -14.60 1.99
N ALA A 290 0.40 -15.16 2.41
CA ALA A 290 1.09 -14.71 3.63
C ALA A 290 1.50 -13.23 3.54
N ARG A 291 2.02 -12.78 2.38
CA ARG A 291 2.36 -11.36 2.16
C ARG A 291 1.15 -10.44 2.30
N GLN A 292 -0.01 -10.84 1.79
CA GLN A 292 -1.24 -10.03 1.85
C GLN A 292 -1.79 -9.93 3.28
N ILE A 293 -1.76 -11.02 4.04
CA ILE A 293 -2.12 -10.99 5.47
C ILE A 293 -1.14 -10.07 6.23
N GLN A 294 0.15 -10.23 5.97
CA GLN A 294 1.20 -9.44 6.64
C GLN A 294 1.15 -7.95 6.26
N SER A 295 0.83 -7.62 5.01
CA SER A 295 0.73 -6.22 4.58
C SER A 295 -0.39 -5.49 5.31
N MET A 296 -1.49 -6.19 5.63
CA MET A 296 -2.60 -5.66 6.41
C MET A 296 -2.30 -5.63 7.92
N CYS A 297 -1.74 -6.70 8.48
CA CYS A 297 -1.41 -6.79 9.91
C CYS A 297 0.02 -7.27 10.12
N PRO A 298 1.02 -6.36 10.16
CA PRO A 298 2.43 -6.72 10.30
C PRO A 298 2.78 -7.46 11.59
N ARG A 299 1.96 -7.28 12.64
CA ARG A 299 2.15 -7.90 13.96
C ARG A 299 1.48 -9.27 14.11
N ALA A 300 0.84 -9.79 13.04
CA ALA A 300 0.26 -11.12 13.05
C ALA A 300 1.36 -12.20 13.16
N GLN A 301 1.09 -13.21 13.97
CA GLN A 301 1.93 -14.40 14.13
C GLN A 301 1.38 -15.55 13.30
N PHE A 302 2.21 -16.08 12.39
CA PHE A 302 1.77 -17.10 11.43
C PHE A 302 1.99 -18.51 11.94
N TYR A 303 0.96 -19.35 11.77
CA TYR A 303 1.04 -20.82 11.87
C TYR A 303 0.76 -21.44 10.49
N ILE A 304 1.81 -21.88 9.80
CA ILE A 304 1.70 -22.33 8.40
C ILE A 304 1.32 -23.81 8.35
N LEU A 305 0.27 -24.13 7.60
CA LEU A 305 -0.27 -25.47 7.45
C LEU A 305 -0.30 -25.84 5.97
N ARG A 306 0.64 -26.68 5.56
CA ARG A 306 0.74 -27.12 4.16
C ARG A 306 -0.24 -28.25 3.89
N LEU A 307 -1.10 -28.03 2.91
CA LEU A 307 -2.04 -29.00 2.36
C LEU A 307 -1.33 -29.97 1.43
N GLU A 308 -1.93 -31.13 1.27
CA GLU A 308 -1.61 -32.04 0.18
C GLU A 308 -2.29 -31.52 -1.08
N ASP A 309 -1.48 -31.20 -2.08
CA ASP A 309 -1.93 -30.78 -3.38
C ASP A 309 -1.25 -31.55 -4.51
N HIS A 310 -2.01 -31.73 -5.59
CA HIS A 310 -1.56 -32.41 -6.80
C HIS A 310 -1.96 -31.57 -8.02
N ALA A 311 -1.18 -31.67 -9.10
CA ALA A 311 -1.59 -31.15 -10.38
C ALA A 311 -2.65 -32.07 -10.98
N SER A 312 -3.80 -31.51 -11.39
CA SER A 312 -4.78 -32.23 -12.18
C SER A 312 -4.26 -32.51 -13.59
N GLU A 313 -4.97 -33.35 -14.35
CA GLU A 313 -4.70 -33.59 -15.78
C GLU A 313 -4.74 -32.29 -16.61
N GLU A 314 -5.49 -31.28 -16.15
CA GLU A 314 -5.61 -29.95 -16.76
C GLU A 314 -4.58 -28.94 -16.20
N GLY A 315 -3.67 -29.38 -15.33
CA GLY A 315 -2.65 -28.54 -14.69
C GLY A 315 -3.18 -27.64 -13.56
N SER A 316 -4.45 -27.79 -13.17
CA SER A 316 -5.04 -27.05 -12.05
C SER A 316 -4.72 -27.72 -10.71
N ARG A 317 -4.48 -26.90 -9.68
CA ARG A 317 -4.18 -27.37 -8.32
C ARG A 317 -5.41 -28.05 -7.70
N GLN A 318 -5.28 -29.30 -7.29
CA GLN A 318 -6.30 -30.04 -6.54
C GLN A 318 -5.83 -30.27 -5.11
N ILE A 319 -6.71 -30.00 -4.14
CA ILE A 319 -6.43 -30.12 -2.70
C ILE A 319 -7.27 -31.27 -2.15
N THR A 320 -6.67 -32.12 -1.31
CA THR A 320 -7.39 -33.24 -0.71
C THR A 320 -8.23 -32.80 0.50
N ALA A 321 -9.49 -33.26 0.58
CA ALA A 321 -10.40 -32.91 1.68
C ALA A 321 -9.86 -33.38 3.05
N LYS A 322 -9.19 -34.53 3.07
CA LYS A 322 -8.55 -35.09 4.25
C LYS A 322 -7.40 -34.21 4.78
N SER A 323 -6.51 -33.72 3.91
CA SER A 323 -5.42 -32.83 4.35
C SER A 323 -5.96 -31.50 4.88
N ALA A 324 -6.99 -30.95 4.24
CA ALA A 324 -7.69 -29.75 4.71
C ALA A 324 -8.29 -29.94 6.11
N ALA A 325 -9.00 -31.04 6.35
CA ALA A 325 -9.59 -31.34 7.66
C ALA A 325 -8.53 -31.48 8.77
N LEU A 326 -7.41 -32.16 8.47
CA LEU A 326 -6.29 -32.31 9.41
C LEU A 326 -5.60 -30.97 9.71
N ALA A 327 -5.44 -30.11 8.70
CA ALA A 327 -4.90 -28.78 8.86
C ALA A 327 -5.79 -27.91 9.75
N ILE A 328 -7.11 -27.88 9.50
CA ILE A 328 -8.08 -27.13 10.32
C ILE A 328 -8.00 -27.59 11.78
N ARG A 329 -7.98 -28.90 12.05
CA ARG A 329 -7.83 -29.42 13.42
C ARG A 329 -6.49 -29.07 14.06
N ALA A 330 -5.42 -28.96 13.28
CA ALA A 330 -4.14 -28.48 13.80
C ALA A 330 -4.18 -27.00 14.18
N ALA A 331 -4.90 -26.17 13.41
CA ALA A 331 -5.15 -24.78 13.76
C ALA A 331 -5.97 -24.65 15.06
N VAL A 332 -7.04 -25.46 15.21
CA VAL A 332 -7.84 -25.54 16.44
C VAL A 332 -6.98 -25.88 17.66
N ARG A 333 -6.16 -26.93 17.57
CA ARG A 333 -5.25 -27.33 18.65
C ARG A 333 -4.21 -26.26 18.99
N LYS A 334 -3.76 -25.49 17.99
CA LYS A 334 -2.84 -24.36 18.19
C LYS A 334 -3.54 -23.13 18.82
N LYS A 335 -4.87 -23.14 18.94
CA LYS A 335 -5.70 -22.05 19.47
C LYS A 335 -5.41 -20.73 18.74
N VAL A 336 -5.43 -20.77 17.42
CA VAL A 336 -5.31 -19.56 16.60
C VAL A 336 -6.57 -18.72 16.71
N HIS A 337 -6.47 -17.42 16.42
CA HIS A 337 -7.64 -16.53 16.38
C HIS A 337 -8.33 -16.57 15.01
N ILE A 338 -7.53 -16.71 13.95
CA ILE A 338 -7.98 -16.65 12.57
C ILE A 338 -7.45 -17.85 11.80
N ILE A 339 -8.28 -18.43 10.93
CA ILE A 339 -7.87 -19.38 9.88
C ILE A 339 -8.14 -18.72 8.53
N SER A 340 -7.11 -18.62 7.68
CA SER A 340 -7.22 -18.19 6.29
C SER A 340 -7.10 -19.41 5.36
N MET A 341 -8.13 -19.62 4.54
CA MET A 341 -8.27 -20.71 3.56
C MET A 341 -8.52 -20.13 2.18
N SER A 342 -7.46 -19.75 1.48
CA SER A 342 -7.53 -19.12 0.15
C SER A 342 -7.72 -20.13 -0.99
N TRP A 343 -8.62 -21.07 -0.79
CA TRP A 343 -8.89 -22.19 -1.70
C TRP A 343 -10.35 -22.66 -1.57
N THR A 344 -10.79 -23.47 -2.53
CA THR A 344 -12.10 -24.12 -2.50
C THR A 344 -11.96 -25.59 -2.88
N ILE A 345 -12.82 -26.44 -2.31
CA ILE A 345 -12.92 -27.86 -2.69
C ILE A 345 -14.38 -28.10 -3.11
N ASP A 346 -14.59 -28.69 -4.29
CA ASP A 346 -15.92 -29.18 -4.67
C ASP A 346 -16.35 -30.29 -3.67
N PRO A 347 -17.64 -30.43 -3.31
CA PRO A 347 -18.06 -31.42 -2.33
C PRO A 347 -17.52 -32.83 -2.62
N PRO A 348 -16.79 -33.48 -1.68
CA PRO A 348 -16.25 -34.81 -1.91
C PRO A 348 -17.35 -35.81 -2.26
N GLU A 349 -17.08 -36.69 -3.22
CA GLU A 349 -17.98 -37.79 -3.57
C GLU A 349 -18.03 -38.83 -2.44
N ASP A 350 -16.88 -39.10 -1.82
CA ASP A 350 -16.77 -39.97 -0.66
C ASP A 350 -17.45 -39.35 0.58
N GLU A 351 -18.38 -40.10 1.16
CA GLU A 351 -19.19 -39.62 2.28
C GLU A 351 -18.38 -39.50 3.58
N GLU A 352 -17.40 -40.38 3.80
CA GLU A 352 -16.55 -40.34 5.00
C GLU A 352 -15.60 -39.15 4.98
N GLU A 353 -14.96 -38.88 3.84
CA GLU A 353 -14.13 -37.69 3.64
C GLU A 353 -14.93 -36.41 3.81
N ARG A 354 -16.14 -36.36 3.24
CA ARG A 354 -17.05 -35.23 3.39
C ARG A 354 -17.40 -34.99 4.87
N ARG A 355 -17.82 -36.03 5.58
CA ARG A 355 -18.13 -35.96 7.03
C ARG A 355 -16.92 -35.55 7.86
N PHE A 356 -15.73 -36.01 7.48
CA PHE A 356 -14.49 -35.66 8.16
C PHE A 356 -14.15 -34.18 8.02
N LEU A 357 -14.32 -33.62 6.82
CA LEU A 357 -14.13 -32.20 6.55
C LEU A 357 -15.20 -31.34 7.22
N ASP A 358 -16.48 -31.73 7.14
CA ASP A 358 -17.59 -31.07 7.86
C ASP A 358 -17.28 -30.98 9.36
N ALA A 359 -16.88 -32.10 9.97
CA ALA A 359 -16.59 -32.15 11.40
C ALA A 359 -15.43 -31.23 11.79
N ALA A 360 -14.36 -31.16 11.00
CA ALA A 360 -13.24 -30.27 11.27
C ALA A 360 -13.62 -28.78 11.19
N ILE A 361 -14.42 -28.39 10.19
CA ILE A 361 -14.89 -27.01 10.04
C ILE A 361 -15.85 -26.62 11.17
N VAL A 362 -16.78 -27.51 11.52
CA VAL A 362 -17.72 -27.29 12.64
C VAL A 362 -16.98 -27.22 13.97
N GLU A 363 -15.94 -28.04 14.17
CA GLU A 363 -15.07 -27.98 15.34
C GLU A 363 -14.38 -26.61 15.48
N ALA A 364 -13.84 -26.06 14.39
CA ALA A 364 -13.25 -24.72 14.39
C ALA A 364 -14.29 -23.61 14.65
N ALA A 365 -15.49 -23.73 14.08
CA ALA A 365 -16.60 -22.80 14.34
C ALA A 365 -17.05 -22.82 15.80
N ASN A 366 -17.06 -23.99 16.44
CA ASN A 366 -17.42 -24.14 17.85
C ASN A 366 -16.31 -23.69 18.81
N ALA A 367 -15.07 -23.63 18.33
CA ALA A 367 -13.93 -23.07 19.05
C ALA A 367 -13.84 -21.54 18.96
N ASP A 368 -14.86 -20.87 18.41
CA ASP A 368 -14.90 -19.41 18.17
C ASP A 368 -13.67 -18.91 17.38
N ILE A 369 -13.21 -19.69 16.39
CA ILE A 369 -12.14 -19.28 15.47
C ILE A 369 -12.76 -18.56 14.27
N LEU A 370 -12.22 -17.38 13.94
CA LEU A 370 -12.64 -16.61 12.78
C LEU A 370 -12.09 -17.27 11.51
N MET A 371 -12.96 -17.91 10.74
CA MET A 371 -12.58 -18.59 9.50
C MET A 371 -12.89 -17.72 8.29
N PHE A 372 -11.91 -17.52 7.42
CA PHE A 372 -12.05 -16.81 6.14
C PHE A 372 -11.75 -17.78 5.00
N CYS A 373 -12.63 -17.85 4.02
CA CYS A 373 -12.42 -18.67 2.83
C CYS A 373 -12.77 -17.94 1.54
N SER A 374 -12.19 -18.40 0.44
CA SER A 374 -12.46 -17.83 -0.88
C SER A 374 -13.82 -18.27 -1.42
N ALA A 375 -14.47 -17.36 -2.13
CA ALA A 375 -15.51 -17.72 -3.08
C ALA A 375 -14.91 -18.52 -4.25
N SER A 376 -15.74 -19.31 -4.91
CA SER A 376 -15.34 -20.03 -6.12
C SER A 376 -15.28 -19.06 -7.30
N ASP A 377 -14.11 -18.89 -7.91
CA ASP A 377 -13.88 -18.07 -9.12
C ASP A 377 -14.23 -18.84 -10.42
N LYS A 378 -15.31 -19.63 -10.39
CA LYS A 378 -15.76 -20.48 -11.53
C LYS A 378 -16.98 -19.87 -12.24
N GLY A 379 -17.19 -18.56 -12.11
CA GLY A 379 -18.31 -17.83 -12.71
C GLY A 379 -19.67 -18.31 -12.19
N ALA A 380 -20.65 -18.44 -13.08
CA ALA A 380 -22.05 -18.75 -12.73
C ALA A 380 -22.30 -20.17 -12.18
N LYS A 381 -21.26 -20.97 -11.89
CA LYS A 381 -21.42 -22.29 -11.26
C LYS A 381 -22.05 -22.11 -9.86
N GLN A 382 -23.23 -22.70 -9.67
CA GLN A 382 -24.09 -22.46 -8.49
C GLN A 382 -23.72 -23.31 -7.26
N ASN A 383 -22.88 -24.33 -7.40
CA ASN A 383 -22.64 -25.29 -6.32
C ASN A 383 -21.84 -24.65 -5.18
N LEU A 384 -22.35 -24.77 -3.95
CA LEU A 384 -21.59 -24.42 -2.75
C LEU A 384 -20.36 -25.33 -2.65
N THR A 385 -19.21 -24.70 -2.45
CA THR A 385 -17.92 -25.37 -2.24
C THR A 385 -17.57 -25.38 -0.75
N TYR A 386 -16.67 -26.28 -0.39
CA TYR A 386 -16.01 -26.23 0.91
C TYR A 386 -14.93 -25.14 0.92
N PRO A 387 -14.69 -24.49 2.08
CA PRO A 387 -15.25 -24.80 3.40
C PRO A 387 -16.61 -24.14 3.72
N SER A 388 -17.07 -23.16 2.94
CA SER A 388 -18.28 -22.38 3.25
C SER A 388 -19.59 -23.21 3.26
N LYS A 389 -19.62 -24.34 2.55
CA LYS A 389 -20.74 -25.28 2.60
C LYS A 389 -21.02 -25.86 4.00
N ALA A 390 -20.00 -26.05 4.82
CA ALA A 390 -20.11 -26.79 6.08
C ALA A 390 -20.77 -25.99 7.22
N THR A 391 -20.70 -24.66 7.16
CA THR A 391 -21.18 -23.79 8.26
C THR A 391 -21.48 -22.38 7.77
N THR A 392 -22.38 -21.69 8.45
CA THR A 392 -22.62 -20.25 8.25
C THR A 392 -21.72 -19.36 9.12
N LYS A 393 -20.97 -19.94 10.05
CA LYS A 393 -19.99 -19.24 10.92
C LYS A 393 -18.62 -19.13 10.24
N ILE A 394 -18.61 -18.66 9.00
CA ILE A 394 -17.42 -18.49 8.16
C ILE A 394 -17.62 -17.30 7.23
N PHE A 395 -16.54 -16.56 6.99
CA PHE A 395 -16.54 -15.43 6.07
C PHE A 395 -16.14 -15.93 4.67
N THR A 396 -17.10 -16.01 3.76
CA THR A 396 -16.86 -16.27 2.34
C THR A 396 -16.56 -14.96 1.63
N ILE A 397 -15.38 -14.84 1.05
CA ILE A 397 -14.85 -13.59 0.48
C ILE A 397 -14.68 -13.71 -1.03
N GLY A 398 -15.26 -12.76 -1.77
CA GLY A 398 -15.08 -12.65 -3.22
C GLY A 398 -14.07 -11.58 -3.62
N ALA A 399 -13.51 -11.70 -4.81
CA ALA A 399 -12.69 -10.66 -5.43
C ALA A 399 -13.51 -9.44 -5.88
N ALA A 400 -12.95 -8.27 -5.68
CA ALA A 400 -13.41 -7.01 -6.23
C ALA A 400 -12.35 -6.42 -7.17
N THR A 401 -12.84 -5.75 -8.19
CA THR A 401 -12.03 -4.89 -9.07
C THR A 401 -11.64 -3.60 -8.34
N ALA A 402 -10.73 -2.83 -8.92
CA ALA A 402 -10.28 -1.54 -8.36
C ALA A 402 -11.43 -0.52 -8.18
N SER A 403 -12.55 -0.67 -8.90
CA SER A 403 -13.72 0.21 -8.73
C SER A 403 -14.60 -0.16 -7.54
N GLY A 404 -14.27 -1.22 -6.80
CA GLY A 404 -15.10 -1.79 -5.73
C GLY A 404 -16.27 -2.66 -6.22
N ALA A 405 -16.36 -2.91 -7.52
CA ALA A 405 -17.35 -3.84 -8.08
C ALA A 405 -16.85 -5.29 -7.95
N ALA A 406 -17.76 -6.24 -7.74
CA ALA A 406 -17.40 -7.66 -7.72
C ALA A 406 -16.80 -8.09 -9.07
N ASP A 407 -15.76 -8.91 -9.02
CA ASP A 407 -15.18 -9.50 -10.22
C ASP A 407 -16.18 -10.46 -10.89
N SER A 408 -16.22 -10.48 -12.21
CA SER A 408 -17.17 -11.31 -12.98
C SER A 408 -17.03 -12.81 -12.76
N TRP A 409 -15.86 -13.26 -12.33
CA TRP A 409 -15.57 -14.68 -12.07
C TRP A 409 -16.05 -15.13 -10.71
N VAL A 410 -16.31 -14.19 -9.80
CA VAL A 410 -16.88 -14.48 -8.49
C VAL A 410 -18.28 -15.07 -8.68
N GLY A 411 -18.53 -16.19 -8.00
CA GLY A 411 -19.82 -16.87 -8.04
C GLY A 411 -20.98 -16.03 -7.48
N ASN A 412 -22.06 -16.71 -7.10
CA ASN A 412 -23.28 -16.05 -6.63
C ASN A 412 -23.02 -15.13 -5.41
N LEU A 413 -23.21 -13.81 -5.59
CA LEU A 413 -23.04 -12.79 -4.53
C LEU A 413 -23.92 -13.01 -3.30
N GLY A 414 -25.04 -13.72 -3.43
CA GLY A 414 -25.89 -14.12 -2.31
C GLY A 414 -25.19 -15.06 -1.32
N ASN A 415 -24.20 -15.82 -1.79
CA ASN A 415 -23.42 -16.76 -0.98
C ASN A 415 -22.13 -16.15 -0.41
N ILE A 416 -21.92 -14.85 -0.63
CA ILE A 416 -20.68 -14.14 -0.28
C ILE A 416 -20.97 -13.15 0.84
N ASN A 417 -20.10 -13.09 1.84
CA ASN A 417 -20.26 -12.17 2.95
C ASN A 417 -19.76 -10.78 2.58
N PHE A 418 -18.54 -10.69 2.03
CA PHE A 418 -17.89 -9.44 1.63
C PHE A 418 -17.06 -9.65 0.36
N ILE A 419 -16.73 -8.55 -0.32
CA ILE A 419 -15.75 -8.52 -1.40
C ILE A 419 -14.59 -7.60 -1.02
N PHE A 420 -13.38 -7.98 -1.41
CA PHE A 420 -12.14 -7.27 -1.15
C PHE A 420 -11.33 -7.14 -2.45
N PRO A 421 -10.39 -6.19 -2.54
CA PRO A 421 -9.50 -6.09 -3.70
C PRO A 421 -8.89 -7.46 -4.05
N GLY A 422 -9.13 -7.90 -5.28
CA GLY A 422 -8.71 -9.22 -5.73
C GLY A 422 -8.41 -9.30 -7.22
N THR A 423 -8.56 -8.20 -7.98
CA THR A 423 -8.23 -8.14 -9.41
C THR A 423 -7.00 -7.28 -9.62
N LYS A 424 -5.97 -7.84 -10.27
CA LYS A 424 -4.68 -7.17 -10.57
C LYS A 424 -4.04 -6.51 -9.35
N VAL A 425 -3.97 -7.24 -8.25
CA VAL A 425 -3.31 -6.76 -7.03
C VAL A 425 -1.80 -6.83 -7.24
N GLU A 426 -1.15 -5.67 -7.19
CA GLU A 426 0.31 -5.57 -7.33
C GLU A 426 1.03 -6.17 -6.12
N MET A 427 2.12 -6.87 -6.42
CA MET A 427 3.05 -7.42 -5.45
C MET A 427 4.44 -6.87 -5.66
N ASP A 428 5.06 -6.41 -4.56
CA ASP A 428 6.50 -6.18 -4.52
C ASP A 428 7.22 -7.49 -4.88
N GLY A 429 8.03 -7.44 -5.94
CA GLY A 429 8.87 -8.56 -6.37
C GLY A 429 9.89 -8.94 -5.30
N PRO A 430 10.44 -10.17 -5.33
CA PRO A 430 11.54 -10.55 -4.43
C PRO A 430 12.69 -9.54 -4.57
N ARG A 431 13.22 -9.06 -3.44
CA ARG A 431 14.32 -8.07 -3.36
C ARG A 431 15.69 -8.57 -3.86
N SER A 432 15.75 -9.71 -4.56
CA SER A 432 16.98 -10.33 -5.02
C SER A 432 17.09 -10.30 -6.54
N GLY A 433 17.90 -9.37 -7.05
CA GLY A 433 18.54 -9.43 -8.38
C GLY A 433 17.69 -8.99 -9.58
N THR A 434 18.02 -7.80 -10.12
CA THR A 434 17.74 -7.25 -11.47
C THR A 434 16.31 -7.22 -12.02
N ASP A 435 15.34 -7.92 -11.43
CA ASP A 435 13.96 -7.98 -11.92
C ASP A 435 13.03 -7.20 -10.99
N THR A 436 12.83 -5.92 -11.30
CA THR A 436 11.96 -4.99 -10.55
C THR A 436 10.50 -5.04 -11.01
N SER A 437 10.08 -6.05 -11.76
CA SER A 437 8.70 -6.14 -12.25
C SER A 437 7.73 -6.42 -11.10
N SER A 438 6.75 -5.54 -10.89
CA SER A 438 5.59 -5.84 -10.06
C SER A 438 4.85 -7.05 -10.65
N ARG A 439 4.49 -8.03 -9.81
CA ARG A 439 3.64 -9.15 -10.23
C ARG A 439 2.20 -8.83 -9.88
N GLU A 440 1.31 -8.82 -10.88
CA GLU A 440 -0.13 -8.73 -10.66
C GLU A 440 -0.70 -10.11 -10.34
N VAL A 441 -1.48 -10.22 -9.27
CA VAL A 441 -2.20 -11.45 -8.91
C VAL A 441 -3.70 -11.17 -8.88
N THR A 442 -4.49 -12.10 -9.42
CA THR A 442 -5.96 -12.01 -9.47
C THR A 442 -6.59 -13.26 -8.86
N GLY A 443 -7.62 -13.08 -8.04
CA GLY A 443 -8.46 -14.15 -7.51
C GLY A 443 -9.06 -13.82 -6.14
N SER A 444 -10.16 -14.50 -5.81
CA SER A 444 -10.79 -14.47 -4.49
C SER A 444 -9.83 -14.93 -3.38
N SER A 445 -8.81 -15.73 -3.72
CA SER A 445 -7.70 -16.09 -2.84
C SER A 445 -7.00 -14.86 -2.22
N VAL A 446 -6.66 -13.87 -3.06
CA VAL A 446 -6.00 -12.63 -2.61
C VAL A 446 -6.94 -11.83 -1.71
N ALA A 447 -8.20 -11.69 -2.13
CA ALA A 447 -9.24 -11.02 -1.36
C ALA A 447 -9.45 -11.65 0.03
N THR A 448 -9.46 -12.99 0.12
CA THR A 448 -9.54 -13.73 1.38
C THR A 448 -8.36 -13.46 2.31
N ALA A 449 -7.14 -13.43 1.78
CA ALA A 449 -5.94 -13.13 2.55
C ALA A 449 -5.98 -11.70 3.12
N LEU A 450 -6.39 -10.72 2.31
CA LEU A 450 -6.59 -9.34 2.75
C LEU A 450 -7.67 -9.22 3.82
N ALA A 451 -8.79 -9.92 3.68
CA ALA A 451 -9.87 -9.93 4.67
C ALA A 451 -9.42 -10.54 6.01
N ALA A 452 -8.69 -11.66 5.97
CA ALA A 452 -8.09 -12.27 7.15
C ALA A 452 -7.06 -11.34 7.82
N GLY A 453 -6.25 -10.64 7.02
CA GLY A 453 -5.32 -9.62 7.48
C GLY A 453 -6.01 -8.42 8.14
N LEU A 454 -7.10 -7.93 7.56
CA LEU A 454 -7.91 -6.86 8.17
C LEU A 454 -8.50 -7.31 9.51
N ALA A 455 -9.08 -8.51 9.59
CA ALA A 455 -9.59 -9.04 10.84
C ALA A 455 -8.50 -9.17 11.92
N ALA A 456 -7.28 -9.56 11.53
CA ALA A 456 -6.13 -9.59 12.42
C ALA A 456 -5.75 -8.18 12.90
N LEU A 457 -5.76 -7.18 12.01
CA LEU A 457 -5.50 -5.78 12.35
C LEU A 457 -6.56 -5.23 13.32
N VAL A 458 -7.83 -5.54 13.10
CA VAL A 458 -8.92 -5.16 13.99
C VAL A 458 -8.71 -5.73 15.40
N LEU A 459 -8.37 -7.01 15.51
CA LEU A 459 -8.03 -7.62 16.80
C LEU A 459 -6.78 -6.98 17.44
N TYR A 460 -5.79 -6.63 16.63
CA TYR A 460 -4.57 -5.95 17.08
C TYR A 460 -4.86 -4.56 17.66
N CYS A 461 -5.67 -3.74 16.99
CA CYS A 461 -6.07 -2.42 17.50
C CYS A 461 -6.75 -2.50 18.88
N VAL A 462 -7.54 -3.56 19.12
CA VAL A 462 -8.16 -3.81 20.43
C VAL A 462 -7.12 -4.26 21.46
N GLN A 463 -6.09 -5.02 21.08
CA GLN A 463 -4.96 -5.35 21.97
C GLN A 463 -4.16 -4.10 22.35
N VAL A 464 -3.93 -3.17 21.42
CA VAL A 464 -3.29 -1.87 21.71
C VAL A 464 -4.15 -1.05 22.68
N ARG A 465 -5.47 -0.97 22.43
CA ARG A 465 -6.42 -0.36 23.37
C ARG A 465 -6.35 -0.99 24.75
N LEU A 466 -6.32 -2.32 24.84
CA LEU A 466 -6.22 -3.05 26.10
C LEU A 466 -4.91 -2.76 26.84
N TYR A 467 -3.82 -2.65 26.09
CA TYR A 467 -2.49 -2.33 26.62
C TYR A 467 -2.45 -0.92 27.23
N LEU A 468 -3.08 0.07 26.58
CA LEU A 468 -3.13 1.46 27.06
C LEU A 468 -4.20 1.72 28.14
N ALA A 469 -5.16 0.83 28.32
CA ALA A 469 -6.32 1.07 29.16
C ALA A 469 -6.03 1.08 30.68
N THR A 470 -6.75 1.95 31.40
CA THR A 470 -6.81 1.97 32.87
C THR A 470 -7.73 0.86 33.41
N ASP A 471 -7.69 0.53 34.71
CA ASP A 471 -8.30 -0.69 35.27
C ASP A 471 -9.76 -0.98 34.85
N GLN A 472 -10.65 0.02 34.90
CA GLN A 472 -12.05 -0.18 34.51
C GLN A 472 -12.23 -0.34 32.99
N GLU A 473 -11.48 0.44 32.19
CA GLU A 473 -11.48 0.36 30.74
C GLU A 473 -10.83 -0.92 30.24
N LYS A 474 -9.84 -1.43 30.97
CA LYS A 474 -9.11 -2.66 30.67
C LYS A 474 -10.03 -3.87 30.74
N GLN A 475 -10.89 -3.94 31.76
CA GLN A 475 -11.92 -5.00 31.84
C GLN A 475 -12.93 -4.91 30.69
N LYS A 476 -13.31 -3.70 30.27
CA LYS A 476 -14.18 -3.50 29.11
C LYS A 476 -13.49 -3.93 27.81
N ALA A 477 -12.28 -3.45 27.54
CA ALA A 477 -11.50 -3.80 26.36
C ALA A 477 -11.24 -5.31 26.28
N ARG A 478 -10.99 -5.98 27.40
CA ARG A 478 -10.81 -7.44 27.44
C ARG A 478 -12.10 -8.17 27.08
N ARG A 479 -13.26 -7.71 27.57
CA ARG A 479 -14.57 -8.27 27.16
C ARG A 479 -14.83 -8.04 25.67
N ASP A 480 -14.60 -6.82 25.19
CA ASP A 480 -14.74 -6.46 23.77
C ASP A 480 -13.87 -7.37 22.90
N PHE A 481 -12.61 -7.62 23.29
CA PHE A 481 -11.70 -8.52 22.60
C PHE A 481 -12.23 -9.96 22.53
N GLN A 482 -12.75 -10.50 23.65
CA GLN A 482 -13.31 -11.86 23.65
C GLN A 482 -14.58 -11.98 22.80
N LEU A 483 -15.44 -10.95 22.78
CA LEU A 483 -16.61 -10.92 21.90
C LEU A 483 -16.18 -10.87 20.44
N LEU A 484 -15.21 -10.03 20.10
CA LEU A 484 -14.76 -9.81 18.72
C LEU A 484 -14.09 -11.04 18.09
N LYS A 485 -13.57 -11.98 18.89
CA LYS A 485 -13.11 -13.29 18.40
C LYS A 485 -14.25 -14.16 17.85
N LYS A 486 -15.51 -13.86 18.17
CA LYS A 486 -16.65 -14.63 17.67
C LYS A 486 -17.12 -14.09 16.32
N HIS A 487 -17.51 -15.01 15.44
CA HIS A 487 -17.95 -14.71 14.07
C HIS A 487 -19.01 -13.59 14.00
N GLU A 488 -20.05 -13.66 14.84
CA GLU A 488 -21.16 -12.69 14.80
C GLU A 488 -20.74 -11.26 15.14
N HIS A 489 -19.80 -11.07 16.06
CA HIS A 489 -19.34 -9.76 16.49
C HIS A 489 -18.29 -9.20 15.53
N MET A 490 -17.40 -10.05 14.99
CA MET A 490 -16.51 -9.63 13.90
C MET A 490 -17.31 -9.25 12.65
N MET A 491 -18.39 -9.97 12.32
CA MET A 491 -19.30 -9.62 11.24
C MET A 491 -19.92 -8.22 11.44
N LYS A 492 -20.35 -7.91 12.66
CA LYS A 492 -20.86 -6.56 13.00
C LYS A 492 -19.77 -5.50 12.86
N ALA A 493 -18.57 -5.76 13.38
CA ALA A 493 -17.45 -4.82 13.30
C ALA A 493 -17.04 -4.53 11.85
N LEU A 494 -16.93 -5.55 11.00
CA LEU A 494 -16.60 -5.38 9.58
C LEU A 494 -17.69 -4.61 8.83
N LYS A 495 -18.97 -4.84 9.13
CA LYS A 495 -20.07 -4.03 8.57
C LYS A 495 -20.06 -2.59 9.06
N ASP A 496 -19.62 -2.36 10.30
CA ASP A 496 -19.58 -1.03 10.91
C ASP A 496 -18.47 -0.14 10.33
N ILE A 497 -17.48 -0.72 9.65
CA ILE A 497 -16.47 0.05 8.90
C ILE A 497 -17.15 0.90 7.81
N GLY A 498 -18.17 0.35 7.15
CA GLY A 498 -18.83 0.96 6.00
C GLY A 498 -18.76 0.08 4.77
N THR A 499 -19.83 0.11 3.97
CA THR A 499 -19.93 -0.64 2.71
C THR A 499 -20.70 0.16 1.67
N THR A 500 -20.35 0.01 0.39
CA THR A 500 -21.03 0.72 -0.71
C THR A 500 -22.36 0.08 -1.12
N GLU A 501 -23.37 0.89 -1.41
CA GLU A 501 -24.64 0.41 -1.98
C GLU A 501 -24.41 -0.22 -3.36
N GLU A 502 -23.51 0.35 -4.15
CA GLU A 502 -23.16 -0.09 -5.50
C GLU A 502 -22.56 -1.51 -5.53
N SER A 503 -22.00 -1.98 -4.41
CA SER A 503 -21.49 -3.35 -4.24
C SER A 503 -22.50 -4.30 -3.59
N ASN A 504 -23.77 -3.90 -3.44
CA ASN A 504 -24.76 -4.58 -2.60
C ASN A 504 -24.34 -4.71 -1.13
N HIS A 505 -23.68 -3.68 -0.60
CA HIS A 505 -23.13 -3.65 0.76
C HIS A 505 -22.12 -4.79 1.04
N LYS A 506 -21.28 -5.10 0.05
CA LYS A 506 -20.27 -6.17 0.14
C LYS A 506 -18.85 -5.66 0.18
N PHE A 507 -18.55 -4.56 -0.52
CA PHE A 507 -17.21 -3.97 -0.54
C PHE A 507 -17.00 -3.14 0.72
N ILE A 508 -15.91 -3.39 1.45
CA ILE A 508 -15.62 -2.71 2.72
C ILE A 508 -14.79 -1.44 2.47
N GLU A 509 -15.31 -0.29 2.91
CA GLU A 509 -14.68 1.03 2.74
C GLU A 509 -13.76 1.37 3.92
N VAL A 510 -12.60 0.69 3.99
CA VAL A 510 -11.67 0.81 5.13
C VAL A 510 -11.20 2.26 5.41
N TRP A 511 -11.21 3.14 4.42
CA TRP A 511 -10.83 4.55 4.58
C TRP A 511 -11.74 5.33 5.54
N GLU A 512 -13.00 4.92 5.70
CA GLU A 512 -13.96 5.60 6.58
C GLU A 512 -13.61 5.51 8.06
N VAL A 513 -12.83 4.50 8.45
CA VAL A 513 -12.35 4.29 9.82
C VAL A 513 -10.85 4.49 9.93
N PHE A 514 -10.07 3.76 9.11
CA PHE A 514 -8.61 3.75 9.22
C PHE A 514 -8.00 5.01 8.61
N GLY A 515 -8.50 5.45 7.44
CA GLY A 515 -8.00 6.65 6.74
C GLY A 515 -8.16 7.91 7.59
N LYS A 516 -9.33 8.09 8.23
CA LYS A 516 -9.57 9.21 9.16
C LYS A 516 -8.56 9.27 10.30
N LYS A 517 -8.12 8.12 10.84
CA LYS A 517 -7.10 8.09 11.90
C LYS A 517 -5.70 8.42 11.40
N VAL A 518 -5.40 8.12 10.15
CA VAL A 518 -4.17 8.59 9.52
C VAL A 518 -4.20 10.12 9.39
N GLU A 519 -5.30 10.70 8.90
CA GLU A 519 -5.43 12.16 8.76
C GLU A 519 -5.32 12.89 10.11
N GLU A 520 -5.83 12.28 11.19
CA GLU A 520 -5.72 12.80 12.55
C GLU A 520 -4.28 12.84 13.06
N LYS A 521 -3.37 12.00 12.55
CA LYS A 521 -1.96 11.93 12.97
C LYS A 521 -1.27 13.29 12.95
N GLU A 522 -1.57 14.11 11.96
CA GLU A 522 -0.97 15.45 11.76
C GLU A 522 -1.43 16.47 12.82
N ARG A 523 -2.48 16.16 13.59
CA ARG A 523 -3.05 17.04 14.63
C ARG A 523 -2.55 16.73 16.04
N TYR A 524 -1.83 15.63 16.22
CA TYR A 524 -1.41 15.13 17.51
C TYR A 524 0.10 14.94 17.58
N ASP A 525 0.66 15.18 18.77
CA ASP A 525 2.05 14.88 19.07
C ASP A 525 2.33 13.37 18.94
N GLN A 526 3.60 13.03 18.67
CA GLN A 526 4.03 11.66 18.37
C GLN A 526 3.69 10.67 19.50
N ASP A 527 3.60 11.15 20.74
CA ASP A 527 3.27 10.36 21.93
C ASP A 527 1.84 9.82 21.90
N ARG A 528 0.96 10.47 21.12
CA ARG A 528 -0.46 10.14 21.02
C ARG A 528 -0.82 9.30 19.79
N TRP A 529 0.15 8.99 18.94
CA TRP A 529 -0.13 8.19 17.74
C TRP A 529 -0.61 6.77 18.08
N LEU A 530 -0.16 6.22 19.21
CA LEU A 530 -0.63 4.91 19.68
C LEU A 530 -2.09 4.97 20.15
N ASP A 531 -2.56 6.11 20.68
CA ASP A 531 -3.98 6.34 21.01
C ASP A 531 -4.85 6.25 19.75
N LEU A 532 -4.37 6.72 18.58
CA LEU A 532 -5.12 6.65 17.32
C LEU A 532 -5.39 5.21 16.90
N ILE A 533 -4.45 4.30 17.16
CA ILE A 533 -4.61 2.86 16.91
C ILE A 533 -5.61 2.26 17.91
N ALA A 534 -5.49 2.59 19.19
CA ALA A 534 -6.44 2.17 20.22
C ALA A 534 -7.87 2.66 19.93
N ASP A 535 -8.02 3.87 19.40
CA ASP A 535 -9.29 4.47 19.01
C ASP A 535 -9.97 3.70 17.88
N VAL A 536 -9.23 3.18 16.89
CA VAL A 536 -9.79 2.26 15.89
C VAL A 536 -10.42 1.06 16.59
N GLY A 537 -9.71 0.46 17.55
CA GLY A 537 -10.23 -0.63 18.37
C GLY A 537 -11.48 -0.23 19.17
N THR A 538 -11.55 1.00 19.67
CA THR A 538 -12.74 1.53 20.34
C THR A 538 -13.93 1.66 19.39
N ILE A 539 -13.72 2.24 18.20
CA ILE A 539 -14.76 2.47 17.19
C ILE A 539 -15.39 1.15 16.76
N LEU A 540 -14.56 0.16 16.40
CA LEU A 540 -15.03 -1.12 15.87
C LEU A 540 -15.71 -2.01 16.92
N CYS A 541 -15.56 -1.68 18.21
CA CYS A 541 -16.27 -2.35 19.30
C CYS A 541 -17.55 -1.61 19.74
N ARG A 542 -17.94 -0.48 19.13
CA ARG A 542 -19.12 0.29 19.60
C ARG A 542 -20.43 -0.47 19.48
N LYS A 543 -20.57 -1.32 18.46
CA LYS A 543 -21.82 -2.04 18.15
C LYS A 543 -21.79 -3.54 18.48
N ILE A 544 -20.75 -4.02 19.16
CA ILE A 544 -20.61 -5.44 19.48
C ILE A 544 -21.18 -5.82 20.85
N GLY A 545 -21.31 -4.85 21.77
CA GLY A 545 -21.74 -5.04 23.17
C GLY A 545 -23.21 -4.78 23.43
#